data_AF-A0A963RDX0-F1
#
_entry.id   AF-A0A963RDX0-F1
#
_cell.length_a   1.000
_cell.length_b   1.000
_cell.length_c   1.000
_cell.angle_alpha   90.00
_cell.angle_beta   90.00
_cell.angle_gamma   90.00
#
_symmetry.space_group_name_H-M   'P 1'
#
loop_
_entity.id
_entity.type
_entity.pdbx_description
1 polymer ?
#
loop_
_entity_poly.entity_id
_entity_poly.type
_entity_poly.pdbx_seq_one_letter_code
_entity_poly.pdbx_strand_id
1 'polypeptide(L)'
;LLAWGIAMTSRQAGHFFFEPKGYDEVNDCTHEYKEEVKVGYNLARKVVLMGLWAFSLLLLLAEPTLFGVFAPHTSPAEFFDHLGLMWLVLGIGGLVFRVLQLFVIRDVETGLVWATKIVTDPFNDFLLYHRSPPQLVRNALAWRPAGR
;
A
#
# COMPACT_ATOMS: atom_id res chain seq x y z
N LEU A 1 -5.16 -12.38 -0.86
CA LEU A 1 -5.25 -11.72 -2.20
C LEU A 1 -5.93 -10.35 -2.16
N LEU A 2 -7.15 -10.20 -1.64
CA LEU A 2 -7.89 -8.92 -1.64
C LEU A 2 -7.09 -7.73 -1.05
N ALA A 3 -6.41 -7.95 0.07
CA ALA A 3 -5.56 -6.93 0.71
C ALA A 3 -4.48 -6.40 -0.25
N TRP A 4 -3.91 -7.27 -1.09
CA TRP A 4 -2.80 -6.93 -1.97
C TRP A 4 -3.24 -6.52 -3.38
N GLY A 5 -4.23 -7.20 -3.95
CA GLY A 5 -4.71 -6.94 -5.30
C GLY A 5 -5.68 -5.77 -5.42
N ILE A 6 -6.42 -5.46 -4.36
CA ILE A 6 -7.43 -4.38 -4.35
C ILE A 6 -7.02 -3.27 -3.40
N ALA A 7 -6.88 -3.55 -2.10
CA ALA A 7 -6.68 -2.50 -1.11
C ALA A 7 -5.31 -1.81 -1.28
N MET A 8 -4.23 -2.60 -1.39
CA MET A 8 -2.89 -2.08 -1.57
C MET A 8 -2.75 -1.33 -2.91
N THR A 9 -3.18 -1.91 -4.04
CA THR A 9 -3.10 -1.25 -5.36
C THR A 9 -3.89 0.06 -5.40
N SER A 10 -5.10 0.08 -4.82
CA SER A 10 -5.93 1.29 -4.73
C SER A 10 -5.26 2.37 -3.88
N ARG A 11 -4.68 2.00 -2.73
CA ARG A 11 -3.91 2.93 -1.89
C ARG A 11 -2.69 3.49 -2.62
N GLN A 12 -1.96 2.63 -3.32
CA GLN A 12 -0.76 3.05 -4.05
C GLN A 12 -1.11 3.92 -5.24
N ALA A 13 -2.22 3.66 -5.94
CA ALA A 13 -2.71 4.53 -6.99
C ALA A 13 -2.91 5.96 -6.50
N GLY A 14 -3.46 6.14 -5.29
CA GLY A 14 -3.52 7.42 -4.59
C GLY A 14 -2.16 8.13 -4.52
N HIS A 15 -1.14 7.41 -4.08
CA HIS A 15 0.21 7.95 -3.90
C HIS A 15 1.00 8.20 -5.19
N PHE A 16 0.75 7.41 -6.24
CA PHE A 16 1.51 7.49 -7.49
C PHE A 16 0.87 8.41 -8.55
N PHE A 17 -0.46 8.47 -8.61
CA PHE A 17 -1.18 9.19 -9.66
C PHE A 17 -1.86 10.47 -9.15
N PHE A 18 -2.34 10.48 -7.91
CA PHE A 18 -3.15 11.60 -7.40
C PHE A 18 -2.38 12.53 -6.45
N GLU A 19 -1.32 12.05 -5.81
CA GLU A 19 -0.50 12.90 -4.94
C GLU A 19 0.41 13.83 -5.76
N PRO A 20 0.35 15.16 -5.57
CA PRO A 20 1.24 16.09 -6.25
C PRO A 20 2.71 15.85 -5.86
N LYS A 21 3.58 15.78 -6.87
CA LYS A 21 5.04 15.65 -6.72
C LYS A 21 5.78 17.00 -6.66
N GLY A 22 5.07 18.09 -6.92
CA GLY A 22 5.57 19.46 -6.77
C GLY A 22 4.97 20.12 -5.54
N TYR A 23 4.40 21.30 -5.74
CA TYR A 23 3.62 21.99 -4.73
C TYR A 23 2.18 21.45 -4.69
N ASP A 24 1.66 21.24 -3.48
CA ASP A 24 0.30 20.78 -3.23
C ASP A 24 -0.56 21.95 -2.79
N GLU A 25 -1.30 22.53 -3.73
CA GLU A 25 -2.17 23.70 -3.51
C GLU A 25 -3.31 23.42 -2.52
N VAL A 26 -3.73 22.15 -2.36
CA VAL A 26 -4.82 21.80 -1.44
C VAL A 26 -4.35 21.79 0.01
N ASN A 27 -3.12 21.31 0.22
CA ASN A 27 -2.52 21.17 1.54
C ASN A 27 -1.45 22.24 1.85
N ASP A 28 -1.30 23.23 0.97
CA ASP A 28 -0.36 24.36 1.10
C ASP A 28 1.08 23.92 1.42
N CYS A 29 1.58 22.86 0.77
CA CYS A 29 2.88 22.30 1.11
C CYS A 29 3.65 21.66 -0.06
N THR A 30 4.98 21.62 0.06
CA THR A 30 5.85 20.94 -0.92
C THR A 30 5.84 19.43 -0.70
N HIS A 31 6.13 18.68 -1.76
CA HIS A 31 6.29 17.23 -1.69
C HIS A 31 7.37 16.80 -0.68
N GLU A 32 8.52 17.48 -0.69
CA GLU A 32 9.65 17.23 0.22
C GLU A 32 9.24 17.38 1.69
N TYR A 33 8.52 18.47 2.01
CA TYR A 33 8.00 18.69 3.35
C TYR A 33 7.01 17.59 3.76
N LYS A 34 6.14 17.15 2.84
CA LYS A 34 5.23 16.02 3.10
C LYS A 34 6.00 14.75 3.45
N GLU A 35 7.08 14.43 2.76
CA GLU A 35 7.92 13.26 3.07
C GLU A 35 8.63 13.38 4.42
N GLU A 36 8.99 14.60 4.82
CA GLU A 36 9.69 14.87 6.08
C GLU A 36 8.77 14.66 7.30
N VAL A 37 7.55 15.20 7.24
CA VAL A 37 6.62 15.18 8.38
C VAL A 37 5.76 13.91 8.43
N LYS A 38 5.40 13.34 7.28
CA LYS A 38 4.59 12.11 7.23
C LYS A 38 5.52 10.91 7.36
N VAL A 39 5.74 10.46 8.59
CA VAL A 39 6.59 9.30 8.92
C VAL A 39 6.26 8.04 8.08
N GLY A 40 5.00 7.85 7.69
CA GLY A 40 4.56 6.74 6.84
C GLY A 40 4.65 6.97 5.33
N TYR A 41 4.95 8.18 4.87
CA TYR A 41 4.96 8.54 3.45
C TYR A 41 6.40 8.79 2.96
N ASN A 42 6.83 7.99 2.00
CA ASN A 42 7.98 8.28 1.16
C ASN A 42 7.83 7.49 -0.13
N LEU A 43 8.01 8.16 -1.27
CA LEU A 43 7.72 7.60 -2.57
C LEU A 43 8.72 6.51 -2.94
N ALA A 44 10.01 6.70 -2.65
CA ALA A 44 11.05 5.71 -2.94
C ALA A 44 10.79 4.37 -2.20
N ARG A 45 10.46 4.42 -0.91
CA ARG A 45 10.09 3.23 -0.13
C ARG A 45 8.87 2.51 -0.70
N LYS A 46 7.89 3.26 -1.22
CA LYS A 46 6.71 2.67 -1.89
C LYS A 46 7.10 1.99 -3.19
N VAL A 47 7.97 2.60 -4.00
CA VAL A 47 8.50 1.96 -5.21
C VAL A 47 9.21 0.64 -4.87
N VAL A 48 10.04 0.61 -3.83
CA VAL A 48 10.71 -0.61 -3.38
C VAL A 48 9.70 -1.69 -2.98
N LEU A 49 8.70 -1.34 -2.15
CA LEU A 49 7.65 -2.29 -1.76
C LEU A 49 6.88 -2.83 -2.96
N MET A 50 6.51 -1.97 -3.92
CA MET A 50 5.82 -2.38 -5.14
C MET A 50 6.69 -3.25 -6.04
N GLY A 51 7.99 -2.96 -6.10
CA GLY A 51 8.97 -3.78 -6.79
C GLY A 51 9.07 -5.18 -6.18
N LEU A 52 9.19 -5.29 -4.85
CA LEU A 52 9.22 -6.57 -4.15
C LEU A 52 7.91 -7.36 -4.32
N TRP A 53 6.76 -6.67 -4.27
CA TRP A 53 5.44 -7.25 -4.51
C TRP A 53 5.30 -7.82 -5.92
N ALA A 54 5.77 -7.10 -6.95
CA ALA A 54 5.74 -7.57 -8.33
C ALA A 54 6.78 -8.69 -8.54
N PHE A 55 7.96 -8.55 -7.95
CA PHE A 55 9.03 -9.54 -8.04
C PHE A 55 8.62 -10.88 -7.43
N SER A 56 7.90 -10.89 -6.31
CA SER A 56 7.46 -12.15 -5.69
C SER A 56 6.54 -12.97 -6.60
N LEU A 57 5.71 -12.30 -7.42
CA LEU A 57 4.92 -12.97 -8.46
C LEU A 57 5.82 -13.64 -9.50
N LEU A 58 6.80 -12.90 -10.03
CA LEU A 58 7.74 -13.41 -11.03
C LEU A 58 8.60 -14.55 -10.47
N LEU A 59 9.04 -14.41 -9.23
CA LEU A 59 9.84 -15.42 -8.52
C LEU A 59 9.06 -16.73 -8.37
N LEU A 60 7.80 -16.66 -7.92
CA LEU A 60 6.99 -17.87 -7.73
C LEU A 60 6.60 -18.53 -9.06
N LEU A 61 6.47 -17.75 -10.14
CA LEU A 61 6.28 -18.29 -11.49
C LEU A 61 7.54 -19.00 -12.00
N ALA A 62 8.73 -18.48 -11.69
CA ALA A 62 10.00 -19.06 -12.12
C ALA A 62 10.43 -20.25 -11.23
N GLU A 63 10.13 -20.20 -9.94
CA GLU A 63 10.49 -21.21 -8.94
C GLU A 63 9.25 -21.61 -8.11
N PRO A 64 8.43 -22.56 -8.61
CA PRO A 64 7.17 -22.98 -7.99
C PRO A 64 7.27 -23.49 -6.56
N THR A 65 8.44 -24.00 -6.16
CA THR A 65 8.68 -24.51 -4.80
C THR A 65 9.20 -23.44 -3.85
N LEU A 66 9.54 -22.25 -4.36
CA LEU A 66 10.25 -21.20 -3.63
C LEU A 66 11.43 -21.79 -2.83
N PHE A 67 12.35 -22.46 -3.52
CA PHE A 67 13.51 -23.12 -2.92
C PHE A 67 13.15 -24.18 -1.86
N GLY A 68 12.07 -24.93 -2.07
CA GLY A 68 11.60 -25.99 -1.17
C GLY A 68 10.74 -25.52 0.01
N VAL A 69 10.37 -24.24 0.07
CA VAL A 69 9.41 -23.72 1.07
C VAL A 69 8.00 -24.25 0.82
N PHE A 70 7.64 -24.44 -0.46
CA PHE A 70 6.34 -24.95 -0.88
C PHE A 70 6.48 -26.25 -1.67
N ALA A 71 5.43 -27.07 -1.64
CA ALA A 71 5.24 -28.06 -2.68
C ALA A 71 4.94 -27.34 -4.02
N PRO A 72 5.34 -27.89 -5.18
CA PRO A 72 4.94 -27.32 -6.47
C PRO A 72 3.42 -27.21 -6.56
N HIS A 73 2.93 -26.03 -6.88
CA HIS A 73 1.49 -25.81 -7.07
C HIS A 73 1.01 -26.55 -8.33
N THR A 74 -0.10 -27.26 -8.21
CA THR A 74 -0.69 -28.06 -9.29
C THR A 74 -1.92 -27.40 -9.91
N SER A 75 -2.45 -26.36 -9.27
CA SER A 75 -3.62 -25.61 -9.72
C SER A 75 -3.39 -24.10 -9.60
N PRO A 76 -4.15 -23.27 -10.35
CA PRO A 76 -4.11 -21.83 -10.19
C PRO A 76 -4.49 -21.36 -8.77
N ALA A 77 -5.37 -22.09 -8.08
CA ALA A 77 -5.77 -21.76 -6.71
C ALA A 77 -4.58 -21.90 -5.75
N GLU A 78 -3.87 -23.03 -5.80
CA GLU A 78 -2.67 -23.27 -4.98
C GLU A 78 -1.57 -22.24 -5.28
N PHE A 79 -1.41 -21.84 -6.54
CA PHE A 79 -0.49 -20.76 -6.90
C PHE A 79 -0.83 -19.45 -6.16
N PHE A 80 -2.10 -19.05 -6.18
CA PHE A 80 -2.53 -17.82 -5.53
C PHE A 80 -2.48 -17.90 -4.00
N ASP A 81 -2.62 -19.09 -3.42
CA ASP A 81 -2.43 -19.31 -1.98
C ASP A 81 -0.96 -19.12 -1.59
N HIS A 82 -0.03 -19.74 -2.30
CA HIS A 82 1.42 -19.54 -2.08
C HIS A 82 1.81 -18.07 -2.28
N LEU A 83 1.34 -17.43 -3.35
CA LEU A 83 1.57 -16.01 -3.60
C LEU A 83 0.99 -15.14 -2.48
N GLY A 84 -0.21 -15.48 -2.01
CA GLY A 84 -0.87 -14.82 -0.89
C GLY A 84 -0.05 -14.90 0.39
N LEU A 85 0.53 -16.06 0.69
CA LEU A 85 1.43 -16.27 1.83
C LEU A 85 2.73 -15.46 1.68
N MET A 86 3.36 -15.48 0.50
CA MET A 86 4.56 -14.67 0.24
C MET A 86 4.29 -13.18 0.48
N TRP A 87 3.18 -12.66 -0.05
CA TRP A 87 2.80 -11.27 0.17
C TRP A 87 2.44 -10.99 1.64
N LEU A 88 1.78 -11.91 2.34
CA LEU A 88 1.53 -11.76 3.78
C LEU A 88 2.83 -11.62 4.57
N VAL A 89 3.81 -12.50 4.31
CA VAL A 89 5.13 -12.45 4.94
C VAL A 89 5.86 -11.16 4.57
N LEU A 90 5.80 -10.72 3.32
CA LEU A 90 6.37 -9.44 2.88
C LEU A 90 5.74 -8.25 3.64
N GLY A 91 4.42 -8.26 3.83
CA GLY A 91 3.71 -7.21 4.58
C GLY A 91 4.09 -7.17 6.05
N ILE A 92 4.08 -8.32 6.73
CA ILE A 92 4.47 -8.43 8.13
C ILE A 92 5.95 -8.05 8.30
N GLY A 93 6.83 -8.58 7.46
CA GLY A 93 8.26 -8.28 7.48
C GLY A 93 8.54 -6.80 7.24
N GLY A 94 7.90 -6.20 6.26
CA GLY A 94 8.02 -4.75 5.98
C GLY A 94 7.51 -3.89 7.14
N LEU A 95 6.41 -4.29 7.80
CA LEU A 95 5.89 -3.61 8.98
C LEU A 95 6.88 -3.67 10.14
N VAL A 96 7.32 -4.88 10.51
CA VAL A 96 8.27 -5.11 11.62
C VAL A 96 9.57 -4.37 11.35
N PHE A 97 10.12 -4.50 10.13
CA PHE A 97 11.32 -3.77 9.73
C PHE A 97 11.13 -2.27 9.91
N ARG A 98 10.01 -1.71 9.47
CA ARG A 98 9.76 -0.27 9.58
C ARG A 98 9.65 0.17 11.04
N VAL A 99 8.99 -0.59 11.90
CA VAL A 99 8.90 -0.27 13.34
C VAL A 99 10.28 -0.25 13.98
N LEU A 100 11.07 -1.31 13.78
CA LEU A 100 12.42 -1.40 14.32
C LEU A 100 13.34 -0.30 13.76
N GLN A 101 13.20 0.00 12.48
CA GLN A 101 13.97 1.07 11.85
C GLN A 101 13.59 2.44 12.43
N LEU A 102 12.31 2.69 12.72
CA LEU A 102 11.84 3.92 13.38
C LEU A 102 12.38 4.06 14.81
N PHE A 103 12.49 2.96 15.56
CA PHE A 103 13.13 2.98 16.88
C PHE A 103 14.56 3.52 16.83
N VAL A 104 15.29 3.25 15.74
CA VAL A 104 16.68 3.67 15.55
C VAL A 104 16.79 5.10 15.02
N ILE A 105 15.98 5.47 14.02
CA ILE A 105 16.12 6.77 13.33
C ILE A 105 15.31 7.91 13.95
N ARG A 106 14.39 7.60 14.86
CA ARG A 106 13.56 8.57 15.59
C ARG A 106 13.60 8.24 17.07
N ASP A 107 12.77 7.31 17.52
CA ASP A 107 12.63 6.87 18.91
C ASP A 107 11.59 5.73 19.01
N VAL A 108 11.51 5.11 20.19
CA VAL A 108 10.61 3.98 20.45
C VAL A 108 9.13 4.37 20.38
N GLU A 109 8.76 5.54 20.90
CA GLU A 109 7.38 6.02 20.91
C GLU A 109 6.86 6.20 19.48
N THR A 110 7.63 6.88 18.62
CA THR A 110 7.31 7.06 17.20
C THR A 110 7.05 5.73 16.49
N GLY A 111 7.89 4.72 16.74
CA GLY A 111 7.69 3.40 16.13
C GLY A 111 6.43 2.69 16.61
N LEU A 112 6.10 2.79 17.91
CA LEU A 112 4.88 2.20 18.49
C LEU A 112 3.62 2.92 18.00
N VAL A 113 3.61 4.26 18.02
CA VAL A 113 2.52 5.08 17.49
C VAL A 113 2.26 4.74 16.02
N TRP A 114 3.33 4.61 15.23
CA TRP A 114 3.22 4.21 13.83
C TRP A 114 2.65 2.79 13.67
N ALA A 115 3.09 1.83 14.49
CA ALA A 115 2.57 0.46 14.46
C ALA A 115 1.06 0.43 14.80
N THR A 116 0.65 1.09 15.88
CA THR A 116 -0.75 1.21 16.29
C THR A 116 -1.58 1.87 15.20
N LYS A 117 -1.04 2.92 14.57
CA LYS A 117 -1.67 3.58 13.43
C LYS A 117 -1.90 2.60 12.29
N ILE A 118 -0.91 1.80 11.87
CA ILE A 118 -1.10 0.82 10.79
C ILE A 118 -2.13 -0.25 11.15
N VAL A 119 -2.16 -0.74 12.39
CA VAL A 119 -3.14 -1.75 12.83
C VAL A 119 -4.57 -1.19 12.81
N THR A 120 -4.73 0.10 13.12
CA THR A 120 -6.03 0.77 13.18
C THR A 120 -6.46 1.43 11.88
N ASP A 121 -5.53 1.64 10.93
CA ASP A 121 -5.76 2.23 9.61
C ASP A 121 -6.97 1.63 8.88
N PRO A 122 -7.19 0.30 8.80
CA PRO A 122 -8.33 -0.26 8.06
C PRO A 122 -9.69 0.23 8.57
N PHE A 123 -9.82 0.42 9.89
CA PHE A 123 -11.05 0.92 10.50
C PHE A 123 -11.22 2.42 10.25
N ASN A 124 -10.15 3.20 10.44
CA ASN A 124 -10.15 4.64 10.21
C ASN A 124 -10.40 4.97 8.73
N ASP A 125 -9.76 4.25 7.81
CA ASP A 125 -9.91 4.40 6.37
C ASP A 125 -11.35 4.05 5.94
N PHE A 126 -11.94 2.97 6.47
CA PHE A 126 -13.33 2.63 6.19
C PHE A 126 -14.28 3.73 6.68
N LEU A 127 -14.13 4.19 7.93
CA LEU A 127 -14.96 5.25 8.48
C LEU A 127 -14.85 6.55 7.67
N LEU A 128 -13.66 6.88 7.17
CA LEU A 128 -13.42 8.06 6.35
C LEU A 128 -14.05 7.94 4.95
N TYR A 129 -13.92 6.78 4.30
CA TYR A 129 -14.22 6.64 2.87
C TYR A 129 -15.51 5.87 2.54
N HIS A 130 -16.24 5.30 3.51
CA HIS A 130 -17.45 4.50 3.22
C HIS A 130 -18.54 5.26 2.44
N ARG A 131 -18.57 6.60 2.53
CA ARG A 131 -19.54 7.44 1.80
C ARG A 131 -19.07 7.86 0.41
N SER A 132 -17.78 7.71 0.10
CA SER A 132 -17.19 8.20 -1.14
C SER A 132 -17.71 7.46 -2.39
N PRO A 133 -17.87 6.11 -2.42
CA PRO A 133 -18.36 5.42 -3.61
C PRO A 133 -19.75 5.87 -4.09
N PRO A 134 -20.80 5.93 -3.26
CA PRO A 134 -22.11 6.41 -3.72
C PRO A 134 -22.09 7.88 -4.10
N GLN A 135 -21.29 8.71 -3.43
CA GLN A 135 -21.11 10.12 -3.80
C GLN A 135 -20.45 10.28 -5.16
N LEU A 136 -19.42 9.47 -5.45
CA LEU A 136 -18.74 9.47 -6.74
C LEU A 136 -19.70 9.07 -7.87
N VAL A 137 -20.49 8.01 -7.69
CA VAL A 137 -21.49 7.58 -8.68
C VAL A 137 -22.53 8.68 -8.91
N ARG A 138 -23.05 9.29 -7.85
CA ARG A 138 -24.02 10.40 -7.96
C ARG A 138 -23.44 11.57 -8.74
N ASN A 139 -22.21 11.98 -8.42
CA ASN A 139 -21.56 13.10 -9.10
C ASN A 139 -21.25 12.77 -10.56
N ALA A 140 -20.84 11.55 -10.87
CA ALA A 140 -20.59 11.09 -12.24
C ALA A 140 -21.88 11.07 -13.08
N LEU A 141 -23.02 10.67 -12.49
CA LEU A 141 -24.32 10.70 -13.18
C LEU A 141 -24.85 12.12 -13.38
N ALA A 142 -24.56 13.03 -12.45
CA ALA A 142 -24.93 14.44 -12.55
C ALA A 142 -23.97 15.25 -13.46
N TRP A 143 -22.81 14.68 -13.81
CA TRP A 143 -21.81 15.35 -14.61
C TRP A 143 -22.33 15.59 -16.03
N ARG A 144 -22.31 16.87 -16.44
CA ARG A 144 -22.52 17.27 -17.83
C ARG A 144 -21.19 17.81 -18.37
N PRO A 145 -20.71 17.34 -19.53
CA PRO A 145 -19.56 17.95 -20.17
C PRO A 145 -19.88 19.42 -20.47
N ALA A 146 -18.94 20.32 -20.21
CA ALA A 146 -19.05 21.70 -20.67
C ALA A 146 -19.16 21.68 -22.21
N GLY A 147 -20.22 22.30 -22.73
CA GLY A 147 -20.40 22.46 -24.18
C GLY A 147 -19.17 23.15 -24.78
N ARG A 148 -18.68 22.61 -25.89
CA ARG A 148 -17.64 23.26 -26.70
C ARG A 148 -18.19 24.52 -27.36
#